data_AF-A0A353D523-F1
#
_entry.id   AF-A0A353D523-F1
#
_cell.length_a   1.000
_cell.length_b   1.000
_cell.length_c   1.000
_cell.angle_alpha   90.00
_cell.angle_beta   90.00
_cell.angle_gamma   90.00
#
_symmetry.space_group_name_H-M   'P 1'
#
loop_
_entity.id
_entity.type
_entity.pdbx_description
1 polymer ?
#
loop_
_entity_poly.entity_id
_entity_poly.type
_entity_poly.pdbx_seq_one_letter_code
_entity_poly.pdbx_strand_id
1 'polypeptide(L)'
;MKKETSLYEHTRTGLSLESLERAYNDNLFYLQGRSYEFSTANDRYMAAAYTVRERMLERWIKSAQTYKEQCARTVCYLSAEFLLGPHLGNNMINLGIMEKAQEAAIEMGLDIQEIQETEEEPGLGNGGLGRLAACYMDSLATMQIPAIGYGIRYEFGIFEQLIEDGWQVERTDTWLHNGNPWELPRPKLRFGVGFGGHTEHYIGDDGKQHVRWEPELVV
;
A
#
# COMPACT_ATOMS: atom_id res chain seq x y z
N MET A 1 24.90 -40.65 0.56
CA MET A 1 24.58 -39.20 0.47
C MET A 1 23.26 -39.04 -0.24
N LYS A 2 22.17 -38.78 0.49
CA LYS A 2 20.90 -38.38 -0.12
C LYS A 2 21.11 -36.96 -0.65
N LYS A 3 20.96 -36.75 -1.96
CA LYS A 3 20.78 -35.41 -2.52
C LYS A 3 19.48 -34.88 -1.91
N GLU A 4 19.57 -33.86 -1.07
CA GLU A 4 18.42 -33.05 -0.72
C GLU A 4 17.89 -32.46 -2.02
N THR A 5 16.71 -32.92 -2.41
CA THR A 5 15.94 -32.29 -3.48
C THR A 5 15.54 -30.92 -2.95
N SER A 6 16.30 -29.88 -3.29
CA SER A 6 15.89 -28.49 -3.07
C SER A 6 14.47 -28.35 -3.64
N LEU A 7 13.50 -28.13 -2.74
CA LEU A 7 12.13 -27.81 -3.11
C LEU A 7 12.20 -26.47 -3.84
N TYR A 8 12.05 -26.48 -5.16
CA TYR A 8 12.09 -25.28 -5.97
C TYR A 8 10.91 -24.38 -5.56
N GLU A 9 11.19 -23.35 -4.77
CA GLU A 9 10.18 -22.36 -4.39
C GLU A 9 9.81 -21.48 -5.59
N HIS A 10 8.53 -21.11 -5.66
CA HIS A 10 8.03 -20.22 -6.68
C HIS A 10 8.66 -18.84 -6.52
N THR A 11 9.20 -18.26 -7.61
CA THR A 11 9.97 -16.99 -7.57
C THR A 11 9.26 -15.88 -6.83
N ARG A 12 8.00 -15.62 -7.18
CA ARG A 12 7.26 -14.44 -6.71
C ARG A 12 6.69 -14.57 -5.30
N THR A 13 6.62 -15.79 -4.76
CA THR A 13 5.89 -16.07 -3.50
C THR A 13 6.70 -16.88 -2.49
N GLY A 14 7.81 -17.50 -2.91
CA GLY A 14 8.76 -18.19 -2.06
C GLY A 14 9.38 -17.26 -1.02
N LEU A 15 9.83 -17.81 0.10
CA LEU A 15 10.44 -17.06 1.19
C LEU A 15 11.90 -17.46 1.40
N SER A 16 12.48 -18.29 0.52
CA SER A 16 13.92 -18.60 0.54
C SER A 16 14.76 -17.43 0.02
N LEU A 17 16.04 -17.42 0.40
CA LEU A 17 17.02 -16.45 -0.08
C LEU A 17 17.07 -16.44 -1.62
N GLU A 18 17.20 -17.61 -2.24
CA GLU A 18 17.31 -17.73 -3.70
C GLU A 18 16.05 -17.25 -4.42
N SER A 19 14.87 -17.43 -3.81
CA SER A 19 13.61 -16.92 -4.36
C SER A 19 13.52 -15.39 -4.30
N LEU A 20 14.09 -14.77 -3.27
CA LEU A 20 14.12 -13.32 -3.09
C LEU A 20 15.08 -12.68 -4.10
N GLU A 21 16.28 -13.22 -4.25
CA GLU A 21 17.26 -12.75 -5.24
C GLU A 21 16.71 -12.83 -6.66
N ARG A 22 16.12 -13.97 -7.01
CA ARG A 22 15.55 -14.16 -8.35
C ARG A 22 14.38 -13.20 -8.61
N ALA A 23 13.50 -13.02 -7.62
CA ALA A 23 12.38 -12.07 -7.74
C ALA A 23 12.87 -10.61 -7.83
N TYR A 24 13.88 -10.23 -7.05
CA TYR A 24 14.46 -8.89 -7.11
C TYR A 24 15.04 -8.59 -8.48
N ASN A 25 15.87 -9.50 -9.01
CA ASN A 25 16.46 -9.36 -10.34
C ASN A 25 15.39 -9.34 -11.44
N ASP A 26 14.37 -10.20 -11.35
CA ASP A 26 13.25 -10.21 -12.29
C ASP A 26 12.49 -8.87 -12.24
N ASN A 27 12.23 -8.31 -11.05
CA ASN A 27 11.50 -7.06 -10.91
C ASN A 27 12.33 -5.85 -11.38
N LEU A 28 13.63 -5.82 -11.10
CA LEU A 28 14.54 -4.78 -11.63
C LEU A 28 14.60 -4.84 -13.16
N PHE A 29 14.72 -6.03 -13.74
CA PHE A 29 14.82 -6.19 -15.18
C PHE A 29 13.49 -5.98 -15.91
N TYR A 30 12.43 -6.68 -15.51
CA TYR A 30 11.16 -6.70 -16.26
C TYR A 30 10.19 -5.58 -15.87
N LEU A 31 10.18 -5.13 -14.61
CA LEU A 31 9.27 -4.06 -14.18
C LEU A 31 9.93 -2.68 -14.23
N GLN A 32 11.19 -2.55 -13.80
CA GLN A 32 11.90 -1.27 -13.91
C GLN A 32 12.58 -1.08 -15.27
N GLY A 33 12.80 -2.15 -16.05
CA GLY A 33 13.49 -2.05 -17.33
C GLY A 33 14.97 -1.66 -17.18
N ARG A 34 15.59 -2.03 -16.05
CA ARG A 34 16.97 -1.65 -15.71
C ARG A 34 17.85 -2.88 -15.49
N SER A 35 19.13 -2.73 -15.79
CA SER A 35 20.18 -3.57 -15.20
C SER A 35 20.72 -2.89 -13.93
N TYR A 36 21.42 -3.64 -13.10
CA TYR A 36 22.05 -3.12 -11.89
C TYR A 36 23.00 -1.93 -12.15
N GLU A 37 23.78 -2.00 -13.23
CA GLU A 37 24.77 -0.98 -13.60
C GLU A 37 24.14 0.38 -13.98
N PHE A 38 22.89 0.35 -14.47
CA PHE A 38 22.18 1.54 -14.96
C PHE A 38 20.91 1.86 -14.15
N SER A 39 20.75 1.26 -12.97
CA SER A 39 19.63 1.52 -12.06
C SER A 39 19.93 2.71 -11.13
N THR A 40 18.96 3.58 -10.93
CA THR A 40 18.97 4.61 -9.87
C THR A 40 18.62 3.99 -8.51
N ALA A 41 18.77 4.77 -7.43
CA ALA A 41 18.30 4.36 -6.09
C ALA A 41 16.79 4.05 -6.09
N ASN A 42 15.98 4.88 -6.75
CA ASN A 42 14.53 4.65 -6.85
C ASN A 42 14.21 3.37 -7.63
N ASP A 43 14.91 3.08 -8.73
CA ASP A 43 14.71 1.81 -9.47
C ASP A 43 14.98 0.60 -8.56
N ARG A 44 16.04 0.66 -7.73
CA ARG A 44 16.39 -0.40 -6.78
C ARG A 44 15.36 -0.55 -5.66
N TYR A 45 14.85 0.57 -5.13
CA TYR A 45 13.76 0.60 -4.17
C TYR A 45 12.48 -0.02 -4.75
N MET A 46 12.06 0.41 -5.94
CA MET A 46 10.86 -0.10 -6.60
C MET A 46 10.95 -1.61 -6.86
N ALA A 47 12.12 -2.11 -7.26
CA ALA A 47 12.36 -3.55 -7.42
C ALA A 47 12.25 -4.32 -6.08
N ALA A 48 12.76 -3.77 -4.98
CA ALA A 48 12.61 -4.35 -3.65
C ALA A 48 11.14 -4.33 -3.18
N ALA A 49 10.45 -3.21 -3.34
CA ALA A 49 9.05 -3.05 -2.98
C ALA A 49 8.15 -4.03 -3.75
N TYR A 50 8.37 -4.21 -5.05
CA TYR A 50 7.63 -5.21 -5.83
C TYR A 50 7.92 -6.64 -5.39
N THR A 51 9.17 -6.97 -5.08
CA THR A 51 9.55 -8.29 -4.55
C THR A 51 8.82 -8.62 -3.26
N VAL A 52 8.68 -7.66 -2.35
CA VAL A 52 7.92 -7.82 -1.10
C VAL A 52 6.41 -7.86 -1.37
N ARG A 53 5.90 -6.95 -2.21
CA ARG A 53 4.47 -6.83 -2.53
C ARG A 53 3.91 -8.10 -3.14
N GLU A 54 4.62 -8.78 -4.03
CA GLU A 54 4.13 -10.01 -4.66
C GLU A 54 3.75 -11.09 -3.65
N ARG A 55 4.55 -11.25 -2.58
CA ARG A 55 4.29 -12.16 -1.46
C ARG A 55 3.08 -11.73 -0.64
N MET A 56 2.87 -10.42 -0.49
CA MET A 56 1.69 -9.88 0.20
C MET A 56 0.42 -10.07 -0.64
N LEU A 57 0.49 -9.85 -1.96
CA LEU A 57 -0.66 -9.92 -2.85
C LEU A 57 -1.29 -11.31 -2.87
N GLU A 58 -0.47 -12.37 -2.89
CA GLU A 58 -0.98 -13.73 -2.80
C GLU A 58 -1.83 -13.94 -1.53
N ARG A 59 -1.33 -13.46 -0.38
CA ARG A 59 -2.02 -13.55 0.91
C ARG A 59 -3.29 -12.70 0.92
N TRP A 60 -3.22 -11.47 0.42
CA TRP A 60 -4.34 -10.54 0.33
C TRP A 60 -5.50 -11.12 -0.51
N ILE A 61 -5.20 -11.71 -1.67
CA ILE A 61 -6.22 -12.34 -2.53
C ILE A 61 -6.90 -13.50 -1.79
N LYS A 62 -6.12 -14.36 -1.11
CA LYS A 62 -6.67 -15.47 -0.32
C LYS A 62 -7.57 -14.99 0.81
N SER A 63 -7.14 -13.97 1.56
CA SER A 63 -7.96 -13.36 2.63
C SER A 63 -9.28 -12.79 2.09
N ALA A 64 -9.23 -12.06 0.96
CA ALA A 64 -10.43 -11.50 0.34
C ALA A 64 -11.41 -12.59 -0.14
N GLN A 65 -10.90 -13.70 -0.69
CA GLN A 65 -11.71 -14.86 -1.06
C GLN A 65 -12.37 -15.50 0.17
N THR A 66 -11.60 -15.74 1.22
CA THR A 66 -12.12 -16.30 2.48
C THR A 66 -13.23 -15.43 3.08
N TYR A 67 -13.05 -14.11 3.14
CA TYR A 67 -14.09 -13.21 3.66
C TYR A 67 -15.39 -13.26 2.86
N LYS A 68 -15.27 -13.37 1.53
CA LYS A 68 -16.43 -13.50 0.64
C LYS A 68 -17.13 -14.84 0.81
N GLU A 69 -16.39 -15.94 0.81
CA GLU A 69 -16.94 -17.31 0.92
C GLU A 69 -17.62 -17.55 2.26
N GLN A 70 -17.10 -16.96 3.33
CA GLN A 70 -17.64 -17.10 4.68
C GLN A 70 -18.70 -16.05 5.02
N CYS A 71 -19.01 -15.12 4.11
CA CYS A 71 -19.86 -13.95 4.38
C CYS A 71 -19.44 -13.24 5.69
N ALA A 72 -18.13 -13.06 5.86
CA ALA A 72 -17.57 -12.59 7.12
C ALA A 72 -18.07 -11.17 7.44
N ARG A 73 -18.53 -10.96 8.68
CA ARG A 73 -18.84 -9.62 9.17
C ARG A 73 -17.56 -8.79 9.19
N THR A 74 -17.53 -7.75 8.38
CA THR A 74 -16.33 -6.93 8.14
C THR A 74 -16.46 -5.57 8.79
N VAL A 75 -15.40 -5.12 9.48
CA VAL A 75 -15.30 -3.77 10.04
C VAL A 75 -14.92 -2.79 8.93
N CYS A 76 -15.65 -1.69 8.80
CA CYS A 76 -15.30 -0.59 7.91
C CYS A 76 -14.80 0.58 8.76
N TYR A 77 -13.49 0.81 8.77
CA TYR A 77 -12.88 1.93 9.48
C TYR A 77 -12.75 3.13 8.54
N LEU A 78 -13.53 4.18 8.79
CA LEU A 78 -13.51 5.40 7.98
C LEU A 78 -12.63 6.44 8.66
N SER A 79 -11.61 6.94 7.98
CA SER A 79 -10.76 8.01 8.48
C SER A 79 -10.37 8.96 7.35
N ALA A 80 -10.27 10.24 7.66
CA ALA A 80 -9.67 11.21 6.75
C ALA A 80 -8.15 11.04 6.67
N GLU A 81 -7.50 10.48 7.71
CA GLU A 81 -6.04 10.37 7.78
C GLU A 81 -5.57 8.94 8.09
N PHE A 82 -4.44 8.55 7.48
CA PHE A 82 -3.67 7.35 7.76
C PHE A 82 -2.17 7.66 7.67
N LEU A 83 -1.48 7.72 8.81
CA LEU A 83 -0.03 7.95 8.86
C LEU A 83 0.70 6.60 8.89
N LEU A 84 0.84 5.99 7.71
CA LEU A 84 1.26 4.60 7.56
C LEU A 84 2.76 4.42 7.86
N GLY A 85 3.59 5.42 7.54
CA GLY A 85 5.04 5.29 7.51
C GLY A 85 5.55 4.52 6.29
N PRO A 86 6.89 4.38 6.15
CA PRO A 86 7.51 3.52 5.14
C PRO A 86 7.00 2.07 5.24
N HIS A 87 6.70 1.47 4.09
CA HIS A 87 6.05 0.17 4.00
C HIS A 87 7.04 -0.99 3.87
N LEU A 88 8.17 -0.79 3.20
CA LEU A 88 9.08 -1.85 2.80
C LEU A 88 9.56 -2.65 4.01
N GLY A 89 10.13 -1.95 5.00
CA GLY A 89 10.65 -2.57 6.22
C GLY A 89 9.55 -3.26 7.03
N ASN A 90 8.41 -2.59 7.23
CA ASN A 90 7.29 -3.13 8.00
C ASN A 90 6.72 -4.41 7.36
N ASN A 91 6.61 -4.43 6.03
CA ASN A 91 6.11 -5.58 5.29
C ASN A 91 7.10 -6.76 5.32
N MET A 92 8.41 -6.49 5.27
CA MET A 92 9.42 -7.54 5.44
C MET A 92 9.34 -8.18 6.84
N ILE A 93 9.11 -7.37 7.89
CA ILE A 93 8.92 -7.86 9.27
C ILE A 93 7.66 -8.73 9.35
N ASN A 94 6.52 -8.22 8.88
CA ASN A 94 5.24 -8.92 8.95
C ASN A 94 5.19 -10.21 8.10
N LEU A 95 6.00 -10.30 7.06
CA LEU A 95 6.20 -11.53 6.29
C LEU A 95 7.20 -12.51 6.91
N GLY A 96 7.97 -12.09 7.92
CA GLY A 96 9.05 -12.87 8.51
C GLY A 96 10.24 -13.08 7.58
N ILE A 97 10.52 -12.12 6.69
CA ILE A 97 11.59 -12.23 5.68
C ILE A 97 12.69 -11.17 5.83
N MET A 98 12.66 -10.32 6.87
CA MET A 98 13.64 -9.25 7.04
C MET A 98 15.09 -9.78 6.99
N GLU A 99 15.42 -10.78 7.81
CA GLU A 99 16.78 -11.35 7.87
C GLU A 99 17.22 -11.92 6.51
N LYS A 100 16.35 -12.70 5.86
CA LYS A 100 16.64 -13.28 4.54
C LYS A 100 16.78 -12.22 3.44
N ALA A 101 16.00 -11.14 3.52
CA ALA A 101 16.12 -10.03 2.58
C ALA A 101 17.44 -9.28 2.77
N GLN A 102 17.93 -9.15 4.01
CA GLN A 102 19.25 -8.60 4.30
C GLN A 102 20.36 -9.51 3.78
N GLU A 103 20.26 -10.83 4.00
CA GLU A 103 21.21 -11.82 3.47
C GLU A 103 21.26 -11.78 1.93
N ALA A 104 20.10 -11.81 1.27
CA ALA A 104 20.02 -11.70 -0.19
C ALA A 104 20.60 -10.38 -0.72
N ALA A 105 20.37 -9.26 -0.02
CA ALA A 105 20.95 -7.97 -0.39
C ALA A 105 22.49 -8.02 -0.33
N ILE A 106 23.06 -8.61 0.73
CA ILE A 106 24.51 -8.79 0.88
C ILE A 106 25.09 -9.63 -0.25
N GLU A 107 24.46 -10.76 -0.59
CA GLU A 107 24.92 -11.65 -1.67
C GLU A 107 24.86 -10.97 -3.05
N MET A 108 23.88 -10.09 -3.26
CA MET A 108 23.75 -9.27 -4.48
C MET A 108 24.63 -8.01 -4.47
N GLY A 109 25.34 -7.70 -3.38
CA GLY A 109 26.13 -6.48 -3.24
C GLY A 109 25.30 -5.19 -3.12
N LEU A 110 24.08 -5.31 -2.59
CA LEU A 110 23.16 -4.21 -2.32
C LEU A 110 23.23 -3.76 -0.86
N ASP A 111 23.05 -2.46 -0.64
CA ASP A 111 22.78 -1.91 0.69
C ASP A 111 21.26 -1.81 0.91
N ILE A 112 20.75 -2.71 1.76
CA ILE A 112 19.32 -2.75 2.10
C ILE A 112 18.86 -1.53 2.91
N GLN A 113 19.76 -0.91 3.68
CA GLN A 113 19.46 0.30 4.44
C GLN A 113 19.28 1.48 3.49
N GLU A 114 20.19 1.65 2.53
CA GLU A 114 20.07 2.69 1.49
C GLU A 114 18.77 2.52 0.68
N ILE A 115 18.40 1.27 0.36
CA ILE A 115 17.13 0.95 -0.32
C ILE A 115 15.91 1.37 0.53
N GLN A 116 15.93 1.12 1.84
CA GLN A 116 14.83 1.50 2.74
C GLN A 116 14.75 3.01 2.94
N GLU A 117 15.89 3.70 3.05
CA GLU A 117 15.96 5.16 3.19
C GLU A 117 15.53 5.90 1.92
N THR A 118 15.51 5.21 0.76
CA THR A 118 14.95 5.75 -0.49
C THR A 118 13.43 5.83 -0.47
N GLU A 119 12.74 5.07 0.40
CA GLU A 119 11.28 5.06 0.45
C GLU A 119 10.71 6.38 0.97
N GLU A 120 9.92 7.05 0.14
CA GLU A 120 9.14 8.22 0.56
C GLU A 120 7.94 7.78 1.40
N GLU A 121 7.73 8.45 2.55
CA GLU A 121 6.57 8.19 3.40
C GLU A 121 5.28 8.70 2.72
N PRO A 122 4.19 7.91 2.68
CA PRO A 122 2.94 8.39 2.12
C PRO A 122 2.34 9.56 2.89
N GLY A 123 2.13 10.68 2.21
CA GLY A 123 1.44 11.88 2.70
C GLY A 123 -0.06 11.70 2.90
N LEU A 124 -0.48 10.69 3.67
CA LEU A 124 -1.89 10.30 3.86
C LEU A 124 -2.44 10.67 5.24
N GLY A 125 -1.64 11.30 6.09
CA GLY A 125 -2.03 11.79 7.41
C GLY A 125 -0.95 12.73 7.95
N ASN A 126 -1.22 13.37 9.08
CA ASN A 126 -0.28 14.30 9.70
C ASN A 126 -0.02 13.96 11.17
N GLY A 127 -1.09 13.70 11.92
CA GLY A 127 -1.01 13.65 13.38
C GLY A 127 -1.31 12.28 13.99
N GLY A 128 -1.52 12.31 15.31
CA GLY A 128 -1.86 11.13 16.10
C GLY A 128 -3.16 10.44 15.67
N LEU A 129 -4.11 11.16 15.07
CA LEU A 129 -5.31 10.57 14.48
C LEU A 129 -4.95 9.59 13.36
N GLY A 130 -4.15 10.06 12.39
CA GLY A 130 -3.69 9.22 11.28
C GLY A 130 -2.83 8.05 11.76
N ARG A 131 -1.97 8.27 12.76
CA ARG A 131 -1.13 7.18 13.30
C ARG A 131 -1.96 6.14 14.06
N LEU A 132 -2.97 6.57 14.81
CA LEU A 132 -3.89 5.65 15.49
C LEU A 132 -4.63 4.77 14.48
N ALA A 133 -5.14 5.37 13.39
CA ALA A 133 -5.80 4.65 12.31
C ALA A 133 -4.86 3.60 11.67
N ALA A 134 -3.61 3.98 11.40
CA ALA A 134 -2.59 3.06 10.87
C ALA A 134 -2.30 1.89 11.82
N CYS A 135 -2.07 2.17 13.11
CA CYS A 135 -1.83 1.13 14.12
C CYS A 135 -3.04 0.19 14.30
N TYR A 136 -4.26 0.70 14.15
CA TYR A 136 -5.46 -0.13 14.16
C TYR A 136 -5.50 -1.08 12.97
N MET A 137 -5.14 -0.64 11.77
CA MET A 137 -5.10 -1.53 10.60
C MET A 137 -4.10 -2.67 10.80
N ASP A 138 -2.90 -2.38 11.32
CA ASP A 138 -1.89 -3.39 11.62
C ASP A 138 -2.37 -4.38 12.70
N SER A 139 -2.98 -3.87 13.78
CA SER A 139 -3.53 -4.70 14.85
C SER A 139 -4.67 -5.61 14.37
N LEU A 140 -5.58 -5.09 13.55
CA LEU A 140 -6.71 -5.84 12.98
C LEU A 140 -6.20 -6.95 12.06
N ALA A 141 -5.19 -6.68 11.22
CA ALA A 141 -4.55 -7.67 10.38
C ALA A 141 -3.86 -8.77 11.22
N THR A 142 -3.10 -8.38 12.24
CA THR A 142 -2.40 -9.30 13.14
C THR A 142 -3.36 -10.22 13.90
N MET A 143 -4.48 -9.67 14.39
CA MET A 143 -5.53 -10.43 15.07
C MET A 143 -6.45 -11.20 14.10
N GLN A 144 -6.20 -11.14 12.79
CA GLN A 144 -6.99 -11.78 11.76
C GLN A 144 -8.48 -11.35 11.77
N ILE A 145 -8.75 -10.11 12.19
CA ILE A 145 -10.10 -9.55 12.21
C ILE A 145 -10.42 -9.01 10.80
N PRO A 146 -11.53 -9.45 10.17
CA PRO A 146 -11.95 -8.90 8.88
C PRO A 146 -12.22 -7.40 8.96
N ALA A 147 -11.35 -6.61 8.34
CA ALA A 147 -11.42 -5.15 8.37
C ALA A 147 -10.94 -4.52 7.06
N ILE A 148 -11.53 -3.37 6.73
CA ILE A 148 -11.12 -2.51 5.61
C ILE A 148 -11.05 -1.07 6.12
N GLY A 149 -9.92 -0.42 5.88
CA GLY A 149 -9.77 1.03 6.05
C GLY A 149 -10.22 1.76 4.78
N TYR A 150 -11.03 2.80 4.94
CA TYR A 150 -11.41 3.73 3.87
C TYR A 150 -10.90 5.12 4.22
N GLY A 151 -10.25 5.75 3.24
CA GLY A 151 -9.76 7.12 3.34
C GLY A 151 -9.65 7.77 1.98
N ILE A 152 -8.98 8.91 1.94
CA ILE A 152 -8.75 9.71 0.74
C ILE A 152 -7.30 9.54 0.31
N ARG A 153 -7.06 9.32 -0.98
CA ARG A 153 -5.71 9.29 -1.55
C ARG A 153 -5.29 10.71 -1.88
N TYR A 154 -4.66 11.39 -0.94
CA TYR A 154 -4.15 12.74 -1.14
C TYR A 154 -2.98 12.73 -2.13
N GLU A 155 -3.06 13.58 -3.15
CA GLU A 155 -1.97 13.74 -4.13
C GLU A 155 -0.78 14.47 -3.52
N PHE A 156 -1.08 15.46 -2.69
CA PHE A 156 -0.13 16.18 -1.88
C PHE A 156 -0.50 15.95 -0.42
N GLY A 157 0.49 15.56 0.41
CA GLY A 157 0.29 15.38 1.84
C GLY A 157 0.05 16.71 2.55
N ILE A 158 0.55 16.85 3.77
CA ILE A 158 0.41 18.13 4.48
C ILE A 158 1.36 19.19 3.91
N PHE A 159 2.67 19.02 4.12
CA PHE A 159 3.77 19.78 3.54
C PHE A 159 5.11 19.17 4.01
N GLU A 160 6.16 19.38 3.23
CA GLU A 160 7.54 19.22 3.68
C GLU A 160 7.96 20.47 4.46
N GLN A 161 8.42 20.27 5.71
CA GLN A 161 8.87 21.35 6.58
C GLN A 161 10.36 21.62 6.37
N LEU A 162 10.70 22.83 5.94
CA LEU A 162 12.08 23.31 5.89
C LEU A 162 12.28 24.46 6.87
N ILE A 163 13.53 24.65 7.30
CA ILE A 163 13.94 25.77 8.16
C ILE A 163 14.90 26.65 7.38
N GLU A 164 14.44 27.84 6.99
CA GLU A 164 15.23 28.85 6.26
C GLU A 164 15.31 30.11 7.12
N ASP A 165 16.53 30.59 7.39
CA ASP A 165 16.81 31.75 8.25
C ASP A 165 16.13 31.72 9.64
N GLY A 166 15.95 30.52 10.20
CA GLY A 166 15.32 30.30 11.50
C GLY A 166 13.79 30.25 11.48
N TRP A 167 13.17 30.28 10.31
CA TRP A 167 11.71 30.25 10.13
C TRP A 167 11.25 29.00 9.36
N GLN A 168 10.03 28.55 9.64
CA GLN A 168 9.38 27.49 8.88
C GLN A 168 9.06 27.97 7.46
N VAL A 169 9.42 27.15 6.48
CA VAL A 169 8.99 27.25 5.09
C VAL A 169 8.30 25.95 4.71
N GLU A 170 7.09 26.07 4.16
CA GLU A 170 6.26 24.94 3.74
C GLU A 170 6.48 24.70 2.24
N ARG A 171 6.88 23.47 1.89
CA ARG A 171 6.93 23.01 0.49
C ARG A 171 5.91 21.92 0.26
N THR A 172 5.39 21.85 -0.96
CA THR A 172 4.43 20.82 -1.35
C THR A 172 5.09 19.45 -1.21
N ASP A 173 4.46 18.56 -0.44
CA ASP A 173 4.84 17.16 -0.35
C ASP A 173 4.42 16.45 -1.66
N THR A 174 5.40 15.99 -2.42
CA THR A 174 5.21 15.30 -3.70
C THR A 174 5.53 13.80 -3.62
N TRP A 175 5.17 13.12 -2.52
CA TRP A 175 5.45 11.70 -2.27
C TRP A 175 5.09 10.70 -3.40
N LEU A 176 4.23 11.12 -4.33
CA LEU A 176 3.83 10.32 -5.50
C LEU A 176 4.71 10.53 -6.75
N HIS A 177 5.65 11.48 -6.72
CA HIS A 177 6.43 11.88 -7.89
C HIS A 177 7.16 10.71 -8.55
N ASN A 178 7.72 9.82 -7.72
CA ASN A 178 8.46 8.64 -8.14
C ASN A 178 7.57 7.38 -8.28
N GLY A 179 6.26 7.54 -8.10
CA GLY A 179 5.26 6.47 -8.09
C GLY A 179 5.10 5.81 -6.72
N ASN A 180 4.04 5.04 -6.56
CA ASN A 180 3.76 4.28 -5.33
C ASN A 180 3.69 2.78 -5.67
N PRO A 181 4.68 1.96 -5.25
CA PRO A 181 4.67 0.55 -5.58
C PRO A 181 3.59 -0.23 -4.82
N TRP A 182 2.99 0.31 -3.75
CA TRP A 182 2.09 -0.43 -2.87
C TRP A 182 0.61 -0.39 -3.30
N GLU A 183 0.22 0.61 -4.10
CA GLU A 183 -1.17 0.76 -4.52
C GLU A 183 -1.56 -0.14 -5.71
N LEU A 184 -2.83 -0.52 -5.75
CA LEU A 184 -3.43 -1.29 -6.85
C LEU A 184 -4.63 -0.53 -7.40
N PRO A 185 -4.49 0.21 -8.52
CA PRO A 185 -5.60 0.97 -9.07
C PRO A 185 -6.74 0.06 -9.53
N ARG A 186 -7.97 0.42 -9.16
CA ARG A 186 -9.21 -0.27 -9.57
C ARG A 186 -10.12 0.69 -10.35
N PRO A 187 -9.76 1.09 -11.58
CA PRO A 187 -10.50 2.11 -12.32
C PRO A 187 -11.94 1.72 -12.69
N LYS A 188 -12.31 0.44 -12.56
CA LYS A 188 -13.69 -0.02 -12.76
C LYS A 188 -14.56 0.08 -11.49
N LEU A 189 -13.95 0.24 -10.31
CA LEU A 189 -14.67 0.46 -9.05
C LEU A 189 -14.78 1.97 -8.83
N ARG A 190 -15.83 2.56 -9.40
CA ARG A 190 -16.14 3.99 -9.31
C ARG A 190 -17.58 4.16 -8.89
N PHE A 191 -17.82 5.14 -8.03
CA PHE A 191 -19.15 5.48 -7.52
C PHE A 191 -19.33 6.98 -7.67
N GLY A 192 -20.46 7.40 -8.22
CA GLY A 192 -20.77 8.82 -8.36
C GLY A 192 -20.99 9.46 -6.99
N VAL A 193 -20.32 10.58 -6.73
CA VAL A 193 -20.49 11.35 -5.50
C VAL A 193 -21.20 12.66 -5.83
N GLY A 194 -22.42 12.81 -5.32
CA GLY A 194 -23.21 14.03 -5.50
C GLY A 194 -22.74 15.19 -4.62
N PHE A 195 -22.91 16.42 -5.10
CA PHE A 195 -22.68 17.67 -4.36
C PHE A 195 -23.78 18.69 -4.70
N GLY A 196 -24.13 19.54 -3.72
CA GLY A 196 -25.12 20.61 -3.91
C GLY A 196 -26.53 20.10 -4.19
N GLY A 197 -27.30 20.86 -4.98
CA GLY A 197 -28.63 20.48 -5.43
C GLY A 197 -29.75 20.69 -4.39
N HIS A 198 -30.84 19.94 -4.53
CA HIS A 198 -32.05 20.07 -3.71
C HIS A 198 -32.76 18.73 -3.51
N THR A 199 -33.73 18.70 -2.59
CA THR A 199 -34.57 17.53 -2.35
C THR A 199 -35.98 17.72 -2.89
N GLU A 200 -36.52 16.69 -3.52
CA GLU A 200 -37.89 16.66 -4.03
C GLU A 200 -38.74 15.68 -3.22
N HIS A 201 -39.95 16.13 -2.87
CA HIS A 201 -40.94 15.30 -2.19
C HIS A 201 -41.93 14.73 -3.20
N TYR A 202 -42.24 13.44 -3.11
CA TYR A 202 -43.23 12.79 -3.95
C TYR A 202 -44.00 11.73 -3.16
N ILE A 203 -45.21 11.38 -3.62
CA ILE A 203 -45.98 10.25 -3.06
C ILE A 203 -45.64 9.03 -3.90
N GLY A 204 -45.14 7.97 -3.27
CA GLY A 204 -44.82 6.71 -3.92
C GLY A 204 -46.07 5.87 -4.17
N ASP A 205 -45.91 4.80 -4.96
CA ASP A 205 -47.00 3.85 -5.23
C ASP A 205 -47.53 3.14 -3.98
N ASP A 206 -46.76 3.17 -2.88
CA ASP A 206 -47.16 2.71 -1.55
C ASP A 206 -48.03 3.72 -0.76
N GLY A 207 -48.36 4.86 -1.37
CA GLY A 207 -49.12 5.96 -0.78
C GLY A 207 -48.34 6.75 0.28
N LYS A 208 -47.05 6.47 0.48
CA LYS A 208 -46.21 7.17 1.46
C LYS A 208 -45.46 8.32 0.81
N GLN A 209 -45.14 9.32 1.61
CA GLN A 209 -44.28 10.41 1.19
C GLN A 209 -42.82 9.95 1.19
N HIS A 210 -42.15 10.13 0.07
CA HIS A 210 -40.72 9.86 -0.12
C HIS A 210 -39.98 11.17 -0.40
N VAL A 211 -38.68 11.14 -0.15
CA VAL A 211 -37.76 12.23 -0.46
C VAL A 211 -36.66 11.69 -1.37
N ARG A 212 -36.39 12.39 -2.47
CA ARG A 212 -35.25 12.11 -3.34
C ARG A 212 -34.33 13.32 -3.34
N TRP A 213 -33.01 13.08 -3.29
CA TRP A 213 -32.02 14.12 -3.51
C TRP A 213 -31.63 14.15 -4.99
N GLU A 214 -31.71 15.32 -5.60
CA GLU A 214 -31.21 15.60 -6.95
C GLU A 214 -29.93 16.45 -6.82
N PRO A 215 -28.73 15.85 -7.02
CA PRO A 215 -27.47 16.57 -6.88
C PRO A 215 -27.24 17.53 -8.06
N GLU A 216 -26.60 18.67 -7.80
CA GLU A 216 -26.23 19.64 -8.84
C GLU A 216 -24.98 19.21 -9.62
N LEU A 217 -24.06 18.53 -8.94
CA LEU A 217 -22.83 17.98 -9.51
C LEU A 217 -22.65 16.53 -9.05
N VAL A 218 -22.18 15.67 -9.96
CA VAL A 218 -21.73 14.31 -9.64
C VAL A 218 -20.31 14.14 -10.17
N VAL A 219 -19.39 13.74 -9.29
CA VAL A 219 -17.99 13.40 -9.63
C VAL A 219 -17.74 11.90 -9.59
#